data_AF-A0A7W1G114-F1
#
_entry.id   AF-A0A7W1G114-F1
#
_cell.length_a   1.000
_cell.length_b   1.000
_cell.length_c   1.000
_cell.angle_alpha   90.00
_cell.angle_beta   90.00
_cell.angle_gamma   90.00
#
_symmetry.space_group_name_H-M   'P 1'
#
loop_
_entity.id
_entity.type
_entity.pdbx_description
1 polymer ?
#
loop_
_entity_poly.entity_id
_entity_poly.type
_entity_poly.pdbx_seq_one_letter_code
_entity_poly.pdbx_strand_id
1 'polypeptide(L)' 'TIAKAAIAVGTDGIFLETHPNPAKAKSDGANMLHLDHFEKLMNDLVKIRKAIQ' A
#
# COMPACT_ATOMS: atom_id res chain seq x y z
N THR A 1 5.00 1.78 8.13
CA THR A 1 5.32 1.15 6.83
C THR A 1 5.79 2.21 5.87
N ILE A 2 6.54 1.86 4.82
CA ILE A 2 7.09 2.80 3.83
C ILE A 2 5.99 3.62 3.14
N ALA A 3 4.85 3.01 2.81
CA ALA A 3 3.71 3.73 2.21
C ALA A 3 3.18 4.88 3.10
N LYS A 4 3.12 4.69 4.43
CA LYS A 4 2.70 5.76 5.37
C LYS A 4 3.71 6.91 5.39
N ALA A 5 5.00 6.60 5.33
CA ALA A 5 6.06 7.61 5.26
C ALA A 5 6.02 8.40 3.94
N ALA A 6 5.80 7.72 2.80
CA ALA A 6 5.66 8.38 1.51
C ALA A 6 4.53 9.41 1.51
N ILE A 7 3.34 9.03 1.98
CA ILE A 7 2.21 9.97 2.10
C ILE A 7 2.53 11.11 3.07
N ALA A 8 3.17 10.83 4.22
CA ALA A 8 3.52 11.84 5.21
C ALA A 8 4.52 12.89 4.69
N VAL A 9 5.44 12.50 3.81
CA VAL A 9 6.41 13.40 3.16
C VAL A 9 5.78 14.17 1.98
N GLY A 10 4.56 13.81 1.57
CA GLY A 10 3.80 14.55 0.58
C GLY A 10 3.96 14.05 -0.86
N THR A 11 4.28 12.77 -1.06
CA THR A 11 4.32 12.20 -2.42
C THR A 11 2.98 12.34 -3.15
N ASP A 12 3.01 12.47 -4.48
CA ASP A 12 1.81 12.60 -5.31
C ASP A 12 1.07 11.27 -5.50
N GLY A 13 1.80 10.15 -5.40
CA GLY A 13 1.24 8.82 -5.57
C GLY A 13 2.15 7.73 -5.01
N ILE A 14 1.59 6.52 -4.95
CA ILE A 14 2.33 5.29 -4.65
C ILE A 14 1.90 4.21 -5.63
N PHE A 15 2.81 3.29 -5.91
CA PHE A 15 2.54 2.08 -6.68
C PHE A 15 2.61 0.87 -5.75
N LEU A 16 1.67 -0.05 -5.89
CA LEU A 16 1.55 -1.25 -5.07
C LEU A 16 1.20 -2.43 -5.97
N GLU A 17 1.96 -3.52 -5.85
CA GLU A 17 1.57 -4.81 -6.42
C GLU A 17 0.72 -5.58 -5.41
N THR A 18 -0.27 -6.33 -5.87
CA THR A 18 -1.16 -7.10 -5.01
C THR A 18 -1.38 -8.50 -5.56
N HIS A 19 -1.69 -9.45 -4.68
CA HIS A 19 -2.11 -10.80 -5.08
C HIS A 19 -3.06 -11.41 -4.04
N PRO A 20 -4.08 -12.20 -4.45
CA PRO A 20 -4.93 -12.92 -3.51
C PRO A 20 -4.19 -13.98 -2.67
N ASN A 21 -3.03 -14.42 -3.14
CA ASN A 21 -2.14 -15.35 -2.45
C ASN A 21 -0.69 -15.15 -2.92
N PRO A 22 0.07 -14.21 -2.34
CA PRO A 22 1.42 -13.85 -2.82
C PRO A 22 2.37 -15.05 -2.90
N ALA A 23 2.20 -16.08 -2.06
CA ALA A 23 3.01 -17.31 -2.12
C ALA A 23 2.81 -18.13 -3.41
N LYS A 24 1.73 -17.89 -4.16
CA LYS A 24 1.46 -18.50 -5.47
C LYS A 24 1.70 -17.54 -6.65
N ALA A 25 2.21 -16.34 -6.40
CA ALA A 25 2.51 -15.40 -7.47
C ALA A 25 3.61 -15.95 -8.38
N LYS A 26 3.45 -15.81 -9.70
CA LYS A 26 4.43 -16.29 -10.69
C LYS A 26 5.69 -15.42 -10.77
N SER A 27 5.61 -14.21 -10.22
CA SER A 27 6.70 -13.24 -10.06
C SER A 27 6.45 -12.44 -8.79
N ASP A 28 7.53 -11.98 -8.14
CA ASP A 28 7.52 -10.93 -7.10
C ASP A 28 6.56 -11.13 -5.91
N GLY A 29 6.18 -12.37 -5.60
CA GLY A 29 5.28 -12.68 -4.49
C GLY A 29 5.74 -12.14 -3.13
N ALA A 30 7.05 -12.03 -2.88
CA ALA A 30 7.58 -11.45 -1.65
C ALA A 30 7.36 -9.93 -1.54
N ASN A 31 7.16 -9.23 -2.67
CA ASN A 31 6.93 -7.79 -2.74
C ASN A 31 5.43 -7.42 -2.79
N MET A 32 4.58 -8.37 -3.20
CA MET A 32 3.14 -8.15 -3.34
C MET A 32 2.43 -8.06 -1.99
N LEU A 33 1.55 -7.08 -1.85
CA LEU A 33 0.62 -6.99 -0.74
C LEU A 33 -0.48 -8.06 -0.91
N HIS A 34 -0.83 -8.73 0.19
CA HIS A 34 -2.00 -9.60 0.21
C HIS A 34 -3.27 -8.76 -0.07
N LEU A 35 -4.07 -9.16 -1.07
CA LEU A 35 -5.12 -8.31 -1.63
C LEU A 35 -6.19 -7.89 -0.60
N ASP A 36 -6.50 -8.75 0.37
CA ASP A 36 -7.43 -8.47 1.47
C ASP A 36 -6.94 -7.35 2.42
N HIS A 37 -5.64 -7.07 2.48
CA HIS A 37 -5.09 -5.97 3.26
C HIS A 37 -5.18 -4.61 2.54
N PHE A 38 -5.51 -4.60 1.24
CA PHE A 38 -5.48 -3.40 0.41
C PHE A 38 -6.42 -2.30 0.91
N GLU A 39 -7.68 -2.64 1.17
CA GLU A 39 -8.70 -1.66 1.60
C GLU A 39 -8.31 -0.98 2.92
N LYS A 40 -7.86 -1.78 3.90
CA LYS A 40 -7.39 -1.25 5.18
C LYS A 40 -6.19 -0.31 4.99
N LEU A 41 -5.23 -0.70 4.15
CA LEU A 41 -4.07 0.14 3.86
C LEU A 41 -4.51 1.47 3.23
N MET A 42 -5.36 1.44 2.19
CA MET A 42 -5.84 2.66 1.52
C MET A 42 -6.58 3.60 2.49
N ASN A 43 -7.45 3.05 3.33
CA ASN A 43 -8.15 3.81 4.35
C ASN A 43 -7.18 4.48 5.35
N ASP A 44 -6.14 3.78 5.79
CA ASP A 44 -5.10 4.35 6.64
C ASP A 44 -4.33 5.48 5.92
N LEU A 45 -3.97 5.29 4.64
CA LEU A 45 -3.20 6.29 3.88
C LEU A 45 -4.01 7.55 3.57
N VAL A 46 -5.29 7.41 3.20
CA VAL A 46 -6.21 8.54 2.98
C VAL A 46 -6.37 9.37 4.25
N LYS A 47 -6.48 8.72 5.42
CA LYS A 47 -6.53 9.41 6.71
C LYS A 47 -5.27 10.24 6.97
N ILE A 48 -4.09 9.70 6.68
CA ILE A 48 -2.83 10.44 6.82
C ILE A 48 -2.81 11.63 5.87
N ARG A 49 -3.14 11.45 4.58
CA ARG A 49 -3.15 12.54 3.60
C ARG A 49 -4.07 13.69 4.03
N LYS A 50 -5.26 13.37 4.52
CA LYS A 50 -6.23 14.36 5.05
C LYS A 50 -5.79 15.03 6.36
N ALA A 51 -4.87 14.44 7.12
CA ALA A 51 -4.40 15.04 8.37
C ALA A 51 -3.29 16.08 8.14
N ILE A 52 -2.66 16.06 6.96
CA ILE A 52 -1.53 16.92 6.61
C ILE A 52 -1.86 17.90 5.47
N GLN A 53 -3.09 17.89 4.95
CA GLN A 53 -3.63 18.78 3.91
C GLN A 53 -5.04 19.22 4.27
#